data_AF-A0A521KXM6-F1
#
_entry.id   AF-A0A521KXM6-F1
#
_cell.length_a   1.000
_cell.length_b   1.000
_cell.length_c   1.000
_cell.angle_alpha   90.00
_cell.angle_beta   90.00
_cell.angle_gamma   90.00
#
_symmetry.space_group_name_H-M   'P 1'
#
loop_
_entity.id
_entity.type
_entity.pdbx_description
1 polymer ?
#
loop_
_entity_poly.entity_id
_entity_poly.type
_entity_poly.pdbx_seq_one_letter_code
_entity_poly.pdbx_strand_id
1 'polypeptide(L)'
;MNTNPLRLVVPALCIVPLFLSAEPRGTRIAFGVEAGAKVRKTITQTSQMQLESLTMSVNGEERDMGELEQRGESNEKYVFLDEYKQVEKGELRALVRTYEEASDTQVQSMKSPRGEQSREREAKTELLGKSVAFQFDAEKDEWKREFVGDAGDDALLPGLDAEYELLGLLPEAEVGAGDQWELDTRALAALAFPGGDLGMHGEDDNAAEVAGRKAMRDAFEGKGKATFKGLREEGGVSLAEIEFEADVSAKWDVERDGGATEQRSMAMKLKGELAWNMSKQRAEHVEVEREGKLEMHAKSSMSRGEQSFEIATDTVLGLTGKDEFQFAPAD
;
A
#
# COMPACT_ATOMS: atom_id res chain seq x y z
N MET A 1 -27.48 92.53 -26.27
CA MET A 1 -27.57 91.23 -26.96
C MET A 1 -26.49 90.34 -26.38
N ASN A 2 -26.85 89.46 -25.44
CA ASN A 2 -25.94 88.53 -24.77
C ASN A 2 -26.05 87.16 -25.45
N THR A 3 -24.94 86.64 -25.95
CA THR A 3 -24.83 85.29 -26.52
C THR A 3 -24.12 84.38 -25.52
N ASN A 4 -24.83 83.37 -25.00
CA ASN A 4 -24.27 82.27 -24.22
C ASN A 4 -23.77 81.15 -25.15
N PRO A 5 -22.58 80.58 -24.94
CA PRO A 5 -22.17 79.37 -25.63
C PRO A 5 -22.65 78.11 -24.89
N LEU A 6 -23.26 77.21 -25.65
CA LEU A 6 -23.67 75.86 -25.25
C LEU A 6 -22.41 75.03 -24.89
N ARG A 7 -22.32 74.54 -23.65
CA ARG A 7 -21.28 73.58 -23.23
C ARG A 7 -21.73 72.16 -23.58
N LEU A 8 -20.97 71.49 -24.44
CA LEU A 8 -21.12 70.08 -24.81
C LEU A 8 -20.48 69.21 -23.72
N VAL A 9 -21.29 68.39 -23.03
CA VAL A 9 -20.81 67.40 -22.05
C VAL A 9 -20.62 66.07 -22.79
N VAL A 10 -19.37 65.64 -22.95
CA VAL A 10 -19.01 64.33 -23.53
C VAL A 10 -18.97 63.31 -22.38
N PRO A 11 -19.75 62.21 -22.43
CA PRO A 11 -19.67 61.16 -21.41
C PRO A 11 -18.43 60.29 -21.67
N ALA A 12 -17.54 60.21 -20.69
CA ALA A 12 -16.41 59.29 -20.70
C ALA A 12 -16.93 57.85 -20.53
N LEU A 13 -16.87 57.08 -21.61
CA LEU A 13 -17.21 55.65 -21.64
C LEU A 13 -16.04 54.88 -20.99
N CYS A 14 -16.20 54.45 -19.74
CA CYS A 14 -15.27 53.52 -19.10
C CYS A 14 -15.35 52.16 -19.80
N ILE A 15 -14.38 51.87 -20.66
CA ILE A 15 -14.12 50.52 -21.17
C ILE A 15 -13.56 49.72 -19.99
N VAL A 16 -14.41 48.99 -19.29
CA VAL A 16 -13.96 47.93 -18.38
C VAL A 16 -13.41 46.83 -19.28
N PRO A 17 -12.10 46.49 -19.24
CA PRO A 17 -11.64 45.29 -19.89
C PRO A 17 -12.36 44.12 -19.20
N LEU A 18 -13.27 43.50 -19.94
CA LEU A 18 -13.71 42.13 -19.67
C LEU A 18 -12.45 41.27 -19.78
N PHE A 19 -11.69 41.20 -18.70
CA PHE A 19 -10.88 40.03 -18.41
C PHE A 19 -11.89 38.90 -18.29
N LEU A 20 -12.16 38.23 -19.42
CA LEU A 20 -12.57 36.84 -19.43
C LEU A 20 -11.52 36.16 -18.57
N SER A 21 -11.85 35.98 -17.29
CA SER A 21 -11.14 35.09 -16.39
C SER A 21 -11.28 33.74 -17.05
N ALA A 22 -10.32 33.38 -17.89
CA ALA A 22 -10.09 32.00 -18.25
C ALA A 22 -9.79 31.36 -16.90
N GLU A 23 -10.81 30.77 -16.28
CA GLU A 23 -10.61 29.91 -15.13
C GLU A 23 -9.47 28.96 -15.51
N PRO A 24 -8.40 28.89 -14.69
CA PRO A 24 -7.29 28.00 -14.98
C PRO A 24 -7.90 26.63 -15.26
N ARG A 25 -7.67 26.09 -16.47
CA ARG A 25 -8.06 24.71 -16.77
C ARG A 25 -7.41 23.85 -15.69
N GLY A 26 -8.18 22.92 -15.13
CA GLY A 26 -7.67 22.08 -14.06
C GLY A 26 -6.47 21.26 -14.54
N THR A 27 -5.68 20.77 -13.60
CA THR A 27 -4.55 19.91 -13.90
C THR A 27 -5.08 18.49 -14.14
N ARG A 28 -4.87 17.96 -15.34
CA ARG A 28 -5.15 16.55 -15.62
C ARG A 28 -3.96 15.71 -15.20
N ILE A 29 -4.13 14.93 -14.13
CA ILE A 29 -3.15 13.94 -13.67
C ILE A 29 -3.67 12.58 -14.11
N ALA A 30 -2.93 11.90 -14.99
CA ALA A 30 -3.38 10.64 -15.56
C ALA A 30 -2.19 9.72 -15.86
N PHE A 31 -2.47 8.43 -15.89
CA PHE A 31 -1.57 7.42 -16.40
C PHE A 31 -1.48 7.47 -17.92
N GLY A 32 -0.29 7.22 -18.43
CA GLY A 32 -0.02 7.21 -19.87
C GLY A 32 1.44 6.99 -20.17
N VAL A 33 2.05 6.06 -19.45
CA VAL A 33 3.41 5.59 -19.75
C VAL A 33 3.49 5.15 -21.20
N GLU A 34 4.60 5.51 -21.86
CA GLU A 34 4.83 5.14 -23.25
C GLU A 34 4.92 3.60 -23.40
N ALA A 35 4.23 3.05 -24.39
CA ALA A 35 4.36 1.63 -24.71
C ALA A 35 5.81 1.31 -25.12
N GLY A 36 6.36 0.22 -24.59
CA GLY A 36 7.75 -0.17 -24.70
C GLY A 36 8.66 0.44 -23.63
N ALA A 37 8.16 1.38 -22.81
CA ALA A 37 8.94 1.88 -21.67
C ALA A 37 9.26 0.73 -20.72
N LYS A 38 10.45 0.81 -20.12
CA LYS A 38 10.89 -0.06 -19.03
C LYS A 38 11.07 0.77 -17.78
N VAL A 39 10.44 0.36 -16.69
CA VAL A 39 10.50 1.03 -15.40
C VAL A 39 10.93 0.02 -14.35
N ARG A 40 12.03 0.33 -13.68
CA ARG A 40 12.45 -0.37 -12.46
C ARG A 40 11.75 0.26 -11.28
N LYS A 41 11.06 -0.57 -10.51
CA LYS A 41 10.33 -0.19 -9.30
C LYS A 41 11.06 -0.77 -8.11
N THR A 42 11.46 0.08 -7.18
CA THR A 42 12.09 -0.34 -5.93
C THR A 42 11.15 0.03 -4.80
N ILE A 43 10.75 -0.96 -4.03
CA ILE A 43 9.91 -0.81 -2.85
C ILE A 43 10.72 -1.21 -1.64
N THR A 44 10.74 -0.37 -0.62
CA THR A 44 11.29 -0.70 0.71
C THR A 44 10.23 -0.43 1.76
N GLN A 45 9.94 -1.41 2.60
CA GLN A 45 8.98 -1.28 3.69
C GLN A 45 9.66 -1.66 4.99
N THR A 46 9.58 -0.76 5.96
CA THR A 46 10.14 -0.97 7.29
C THR A 46 9.00 -0.90 8.29
N SER A 47 8.95 -1.85 9.22
CA SER A 47 7.92 -1.89 10.26
C SER A 47 8.52 -2.26 11.60
N GLN A 48 8.03 -1.62 12.66
CA GLN A 48 8.33 -1.95 14.03
C GLN A 48 7.06 -2.37 14.74
N MET A 49 7.17 -3.41 15.55
CA MET A 49 6.12 -3.88 16.43
C MET A 49 6.60 -3.85 17.86
N GLN A 50 5.75 -3.39 18.79
CA GLN A 50 6.08 -3.39 20.21
C GLN A 50 4.89 -3.89 21.02
N LEU A 51 5.16 -4.74 22.01
CA LEU A 51 4.14 -5.16 22.96
C LEU A 51 3.65 -3.97 23.81
N GLU A 52 2.36 -3.68 23.70
CA GLU A 52 1.68 -2.70 24.55
C GLU A 52 1.00 -3.38 25.74
N SER A 53 0.32 -4.50 25.51
CA SER A 53 -0.30 -5.29 26.57
C SER A 53 -0.32 -6.78 26.25
N LEU A 54 -0.23 -7.58 27.31
CA LEU A 54 -0.43 -9.02 27.29
C LEU A 54 -1.22 -9.41 28.53
N THR A 55 -2.37 -10.04 28.34
CA THR A 55 -3.16 -10.64 29.42
C THR A 55 -3.29 -12.12 29.15
N MET A 56 -3.03 -12.95 30.17
CA MET A 56 -3.22 -14.39 30.09
C MET A 56 -4.17 -14.83 31.20
N SER A 57 -5.15 -15.67 30.87
CA SER A 57 -6.02 -16.30 31.85
C SER A 57 -5.99 -17.82 31.75
N VAL A 58 -6.14 -18.49 32.89
CA VAL A 58 -6.24 -19.95 33.00
C VAL A 58 -7.53 -20.27 33.73
N ASN A 59 -8.44 -20.98 33.07
CA ASN A 59 -9.80 -21.25 33.56
C ASN A 59 -10.55 -19.97 33.98
N GLY A 60 -10.35 -18.88 33.22
CA GLY A 60 -10.97 -17.58 33.48
C GLY A 60 -10.31 -16.75 34.59
N GLU A 61 -9.29 -17.27 35.27
CA GLU A 61 -8.50 -16.52 36.25
C GLU A 61 -7.28 -15.90 35.60
N GLU A 62 -7.14 -14.58 35.67
CA GLU A 62 -5.98 -13.85 35.19
C GLU A 62 -4.70 -14.29 35.92
N ARG A 63 -3.60 -14.40 35.17
CA ARG A 63 -2.29 -14.79 35.66
C ARG A 63 -1.30 -13.66 35.42
N ASP A 64 -0.59 -13.30 36.48
CA ASP A 64 0.56 -12.40 36.37
C ASP A 64 1.70 -13.11 35.63
N MET A 65 2.11 -12.52 34.52
CA MET A 65 3.20 -13.01 33.66
C MET A 65 4.54 -12.35 33.98
N GLY A 66 4.57 -11.39 34.90
CA GLY A 66 5.70 -10.50 35.16
C GLY A 66 5.92 -9.49 34.03
N GLU A 67 7.05 -8.77 34.10
CA GLU A 67 7.44 -7.83 33.05
C GLU A 67 7.89 -8.59 31.79
N LEU A 68 7.09 -8.48 30.73
CA LEU A 68 7.40 -8.98 29.40
C LEU A 68 7.59 -7.79 28.46
N GLU A 69 8.72 -7.75 27.76
CA GLU A 69 8.92 -6.85 26.63
C GLU A 69 9.05 -7.69 25.38
N GLN A 70 8.34 -7.32 24.32
CA GLN A 70 8.52 -7.92 23.00
C GLN A 70 8.63 -6.80 21.97
N ARG A 71 9.61 -6.95 21.07
CA ARG A 71 9.83 -6.05 19.93
C ARG A 71 10.01 -6.88 18.67
N GLY A 72 9.42 -6.43 17.58
CA GLY A 72 9.61 -6.95 16.24
C GLY A 72 10.08 -5.85 15.31
N GLU A 73 10.94 -6.19 14.37
CA GLU A 73 11.31 -5.35 13.25
C GLU A 73 11.13 -6.19 11.97
N SER A 74 10.50 -5.62 10.95
CA SER A 74 10.41 -6.20 9.61
C SER A 74 11.01 -5.23 8.60
N ASN A 75 11.82 -5.76 7.70
CA ASN A 75 12.41 -5.05 6.58
C ASN A 75 12.12 -5.83 5.30
N GLU A 76 11.26 -5.27 4.46
CA GLU A 76 10.88 -5.84 3.18
C GLU A 76 11.46 -5.00 2.05
N LYS A 77 11.90 -5.67 0.99
CA LYS A 77 12.38 -5.03 -0.22
C LYS A 77 11.94 -5.81 -1.45
N TYR A 78 11.37 -5.10 -2.41
CA TYR A 78 10.95 -5.65 -3.68
C TYR A 78 11.52 -4.82 -4.82
N VAL A 79 12.03 -5.49 -5.86
CA VAL A 79 12.45 -4.84 -7.10
C VAL A 79 11.77 -5.52 -8.27
N PHE A 80 10.95 -4.74 -8.98
CA PHE A 80 10.26 -5.17 -10.19
C PHE A 80 10.81 -4.42 -11.39
N LEU A 81 11.00 -5.12 -12.51
CA LEU A 81 11.26 -4.50 -13.80
C LEU A 81 10.02 -4.70 -14.68
N ASP A 82 9.27 -3.62 -14.88
CA ASP A 82 8.06 -3.62 -15.69
C ASP A 82 8.36 -3.09 -17.10
N GLU A 83 7.99 -3.87 -18.10
CA GLU A 83 7.93 -3.44 -19.51
C GLU A 83 6.47 -3.25 -19.91
N TYR A 84 6.09 -1.99 -20.19
CA TYR A 84 4.72 -1.62 -20.53
C TYR A 84 4.45 -1.98 -21.99
N LYS A 85 3.86 -3.15 -22.24
CA LYS A 85 3.64 -3.64 -23.61
C LYS A 85 2.54 -2.88 -24.33
N GLN A 86 1.47 -2.52 -23.61
CA GLN A 86 0.32 -1.85 -24.19
C GLN A 86 -0.35 -0.94 -23.17
N VAL A 87 -0.45 0.35 -23.52
CA VAL A 87 -1.18 1.37 -22.78
C VAL A 87 -2.13 2.05 -23.76
N GLU A 88 -3.42 2.06 -23.44
CA GLU A 88 -4.46 2.60 -24.32
C GLU A 88 -5.37 3.55 -23.55
N LYS A 89 -5.52 4.77 -24.04
CA LYS A 89 -6.40 5.80 -23.45
C LYS A 89 -6.11 6.07 -21.96
N GLY A 90 -4.85 5.88 -21.55
CA GLY A 90 -4.43 6.06 -20.17
C GLY A 90 -4.72 4.86 -19.25
N GLU A 91 -5.04 3.70 -19.83
CA GLU A 91 -5.22 2.44 -19.11
C GLU A 91 -4.14 1.44 -19.51
N LEU A 92 -3.63 0.70 -18.52
CA LEU A 92 -2.70 -0.41 -18.75
C LEU A 92 -3.46 -1.60 -19.34
N ARG A 93 -3.01 -2.11 -20.47
CA ARG A 93 -3.63 -3.27 -21.15
C ARG A 93 -2.74 -4.50 -21.14
N ALA A 94 -1.43 -4.30 -21.17
CA ALA A 94 -0.48 -5.39 -21.08
C ALA A 94 0.86 -4.90 -20.50
N LEU A 95 1.46 -5.72 -19.64
CA LEU A 95 2.80 -5.50 -19.11
C LEU A 95 3.53 -6.84 -18.95
N VAL A 96 4.85 -6.80 -18.97
CA VAL A 96 5.68 -7.92 -18.53
C VAL A 96 6.47 -7.47 -17.32
N ARG A 97 6.28 -8.13 -16.17
CA ARG A 97 7.00 -7.85 -14.94
C ARG A 97 8.07 -8.91 -14.73
N THR A 98 9.29 -8.48 -14.48
CA THR A 98 10.37 -9.35 -14.01
C THR A 98 10.62 -9.08 -12.52
N TYR A 99 10.69 -10.13 -11.72
CA TYR A 99 10.94 -10.04 -10.29
C TYR A 99 12.44 -10.10 -10.04
N GLU A 100 13.10 -8.94 -9.94
CA GLU A 100 14.56 -8.85 -9.80
C GLU A 100 15.03 -9.11 -8.36
N GLU A 101 14.24 -8.67 -7.36
CA GLU A 101 14.53 -8.84 -5.94
C GLU A 101 13.23 -8.95 -5.14
N ALA A 102 13.22 -9.79 -4.13
CA ALA A 102 12.14 -9.91 -3.16
C ALA A 102 12.71 -10.53 -1.87
N SER A 103 12.72 -9.75 -0.81
CA SER A 103 13.24 -10.16 0.50
C SER A 103 12.36 -9.62 1.60
N ASP A 104 12.17 -10.42 2.64
CA ASP A 104 11.52 -10.04 3.90
C ASP A 104 12.37 -10.59 5.04
N THR A 105 12.94 -9.70 5.84
CA THR A 105 13.75 -10.04 7.02
C THR A 105 13.03 -9.56 8.27
N GLN A 106 12.80 -10.48 9.21
CA GLN A 106 12.10 -10.22 10.45
C GLN A 106 12.98 -10.55 11.65
N VAL A 107 13.16 -9.58 12.54
CA VAL A 107 13.88 -9.76 13.80
C VAL A 107 12.89 -9.60 14.94
N GLN A 108 12.72 -10.63 15.75
CA GLN A 108 11.86 -10.61 16.92
C GLN A 108 12.70 -10.84 18.18
N SER A 109 12.59 -9.92 19.14
CA SER A 109 13.20 -10.02 20.46
C SER A 109 12.14 -10.08 21.54
N MET A 110 12.37 -10.90 22.54
CA MET A 110 11.52 -11.04 23.71
C MET A 110 12.38 -11.08 24.96
N LYS A 111 12.08 -10.21 25.91
CA LYS A 111 12.72 -10.16 27.22
C LYS A 111 11.69 -10.52 28.28
N SER A 112 12.04 -11.51 29.10
CA SER A 112 11.19 -12.03 30.17
C SER A 112 12.01 -12.22 31.45
N PRO A 113 11.38 -12.51 32.60
CA PRO A 113 12.12 -12.86 33.83
C PRO A 113 13.04 -14.07 33.69
N ARG A 114 12.85 -14.90 32.65
CA ARG A 114 13.68 -16.08 32.37
C ARG A 114 14.90 -15.77 31.49
N GLY A 115 15.02 -14.54 30.99
CA GLY A 115 16.09 -14.09 30.10
C GLY A 115 15.57 -13.46 28.82
N GLU A 116 16.52 -13.13 27.95
CA GLU A 116 16.30 -12.52 26.65
C GLU A 116 16.45 -13.58 25.55
N GLN A 117 15.56 -13.53 24.57
CA GLN A 117 15.57 -14.38 23.39
C GLN A 117 15.42 -13.48 22.17
N SER A 118 16.17 -13.79 21.12
CA SER A 118 16.04 -13.15 19.81
C SER A 118 15.96 -14.23 18.74
N ARG A 119 15.14 -13.99 17.73
CA ARG A 119 15.00 -14.85 16.55
C ARG A 119 14.97 -13.96 15.31
N GLU A 120 15.71 -14.37 14.31
CA GLU A 120 15.68 -13.80 12.98
C GLU A 120 15.03 -14.80 12.03
N ARG A 121 14.22 -14.31 11.10
CA ARG A 121 13.62 -15.09 10.02
C ARG A 121 13.80 -14.34 8.71
N GLU A 122 13.93 -15.10 7.64
CA GLU A 122 13.92 -14.59 6.28
C GLU A 122 12.83 -15.32 5.50
N ALA A 123 12.10 -14.59 4.65
CA ALA A 123 11.17 -15.15 3.68
C ALA A 123 11.64 -14.87 2.25
N LYS A 124 11.38 -15.82 1.36
CA LYS A 124 11.79 -15.81 -0.06
C LYS A 124 10.61 -16.18 -0.95
N THR A 125 10.75 -15.94 -2.25
CA THR A 125 9.77 -16.30 -3.29
C THR A 125 10.45 -17.04 -4.45
N GLU A 126 9.73 -17.97 -5.07
CA GLU A 126 10.16 -18.66 -6.28
C GLU A 126 10.02 -17.80 -7.55
N LEU A 127 9.41 -16.61 -7.45
CA LEU A 127 9.29 -15.67 -8.56
C LEU A 127 10.63 -15.03 -8.92
N LEU A 128 11.65 -15.10 -8.05
CA LEU A 128 12.92 -14.42 -8.26
C LEU A 128 13.58 -14.81 -9.60
N GLY A 129 13.88 -13.81 -10.41
CA GLY A 129 14.43 -13.96 -11.76
C GLY A 129 13.40 -14.41 -12.83
N LYS A 130 12.13 -14.61 -12.46
CA LYS A 130 11.05 -14.97 -13.38
C LYS A 130 10.37 -13.73 -13.92
N SER A 131 9.75 -13.89 -15.09
CA SER A 131 8.94 -12.87 -15.72
C SER A 131 7.51 -13.36 -15.88
N VAL A 132 6.54 -12.50 -15.59
CA VAL A 132 5.11 -12.77 -15.76
C VAL A 132 4.53 -11.73 -16.72
N ALA A 133 3.87 -12.21 -17.76
CA ALA A 133 3.05 -11.39 -18.65
C ALA A 133 1.66 -11.23 -18.04
N PHE A 134 1.22 -9.98 -17.93
CA PHE A 134 -0.15 -9.63 -17.57
C PHE A 134 -0.84 -9.08 -18.81
N GLN A 135 -2.01 -9.62 -19.13
CA GLN A 135 -2.86 -9.16 -20.21
C GLN A 135 -4.26 -8.93 -19.68
N PHE A 136 -4.75 -7.70 -19.79
CA PHE A 136 -6.09 -7.36 -19.37
C PHE A 136 -7.12 -7.92 -20.36
N ASP A 137 -8.08 -8.68 -19.85
CA ASP A 137 -9.23 -9.17 -20.58
C ASP A 137 -10.43 -8.25 -20.28
N ALA A 138 -10.67 -7.29 -21.19
CA ALA A 138 -11.74 -6.30 -21.01
C ALA A 138 -13.15 -6.90 -21.05
N GLU A 139 -13.33 -8.11 -21.59
CA GLU A 139 -14.64 -8.78 -21.57
C GLU A 139 -14.95 -9.36 -20.20
N LYS A 140 -13.91 -9.77 -19.47
CA LYS A 140 -14.01 -10.37 -18.13
C LYS A 140 -13.71 -9.40 -17.00
N ASP A 141 -13.15 -8.24 -17.31
CA ASP A 141 -12.63 -7.28 -16.33
C ASP A 141 -11.56 -7.92 -15.42
N GLU A 142 -10.70 -8.75 -16.01
CA GLU A 142 -9.73 -9.58 -15.28
C GLU A 142 -8.36 -9.59 -15.96
N TRP A 143 -7.31 -9.74 -15.16
CA TRP A 143 -5.95 -9.94 -15.65
C TRP A 143 -5.65 -11.42 -15.91
N LYS A 144 -5.32 -11.76 -17.16
CA LYS A 144 -4.64 -13.01 -17.49
C LYS A 144 -3.16 -12.90 -17.15
N ARG A 145 -2.60 -13.98 -16.63
CA ARG A 145 -1.25 -14.04 -16.08
C ARG A 145 -0.58 -15.29 -16.58
N GLU A 146 0.61 -15.16 -17.16
CA GLU A 146 1.35 -16.28 -17.72
C GLU A 146 2.85 -16.07 -17.52
N PHE A 147 3.60 -17.12 -17.18
CA PHE A 147 5.06 -17.05 -17.16
C PHE A 147 5.63 -16.84 -18.56
N VAL A 148 6.64 -15.98 -18.66
CA VAL A 148 7.38 -15.73 -19.89
C VAL A 148 8.72 -16.48 -19.83
N GLY A 149 8.96 -17.33 -20.83
CA GLY A 149 10.20 -18.11 -20.91
C GLY A 149 10.16 -19.33 -20.02
N ASP A 150 10.93 -19.33 -18.93
CA ASP A 150 10.98 -20.46 -18.00
C ASP A 150 9.64 -20.63 -17.30
N ALA A 151 9.11 -21.86 -17.32
CA ALA A 151 7.95 -22.21 -16.52
C ALA A 151 8.25 -22.01 -15.02
N GLY A 152 7.35 -21.33 -14.31
CA GLY A 152 7.30 -21.27 -12.85
C GLY A 152 6.16 -22.14 -12.32
N ASP A 153 5.90 -22.06 -11.01
CA ASP A 153 4.71 -22.70 -10.42
C ASP A 153 3.46 -21.87 -10.72
N ASP A 154 2.58 -22.42 -11.56
CA ASP A 154 1.30 -21.79 -11.93
C ASP A 154 0.41 -21.48 -10.72
N ALA A 155 0.61 -22.15 -9.58
CA ALA A 155 -0.10 -21.86 -8.34
C ALA A 155 0.20 -20.45 -7.79
N LEU A 156 1.31 -19.82 -8.19
CA LEU A 156 1.68 -18.46 -7.78
C LEU A 156 0.94 -17.39 -8.57
N LEU A 157 0.50 -17.68 -9.80
CA LEU A 157 -0.07 -16.68 -10.70
C LEU A 157 -1.36 -16.01 -10.19
N PRO A 158 -2.36 -16.73 -9.63
CA PRO A 158 -3.65 -16.13 -9.26
C PRO A 158 -3.54 -14.97 -8.26
N GLY A 159 -2.51 -14.99 -7.41
CA GLY A 159 -2.29 -14.00 -6.37
C GLY A 159 -1.62 -12.71 -6.84
N LEU A 160 -0.98 -12.70 -8.01
CA LEU A 160 -0.20 -11.57 -8.48
C LEU A 160 -1.09 -10.42 -8.97
N ASP A 161 -0.66 -9.18 -8.74
CA ASP A 161 -1.37 -8.01 -9.24
C ASP A 161 -0.56 -7.26 -10.32
N ALA A 162 -1.20 -7.01 -11.45
CA ALA A 162 -0.68 -6.19 -12.52
C ALA A 162 -0.66 -4.71 -12.13
N GLU A 163 -1.74 -4.27 -11.46
CA GLU A 163 -2.04 -2.87 -11.18
C GLU A 163 -1.40 -2.39 -9.89
N TYR A 164 -0.07 -2.27 -9.94
CA TYR A 164 0.72 -1.64 -8.89
C TYR A 164 1.24 -0.25 -9.31
N GLU A 165 0.57 0.42 -10.24
CA GLU A 165 0.92 1.78 -10.68
C GLU A 165 0.37 2.89 -9.78
N LEU A 166 -0.27 2.49 -8.66
CA LEU A 166 -0.91 3.39 -7.70
C LEU A 166 -1.98 4.30 -8.35
N LEU A 167 -2.63 3.81 -9.42
CA LEU A 167 -3.63 4.58 -10.18
C LEU A 167 -4.83 4.97 -9.33
N GLY A 168 -5.18 4.15 -8.34
CA GLY A 168 -6.25 4.45 -7.40
C GLY A 168 -5.97 5.68 -6.52
N LEU A 169 -4.73 6.19 -6.49
CA LEU A 169 -4.39 7.46 -5.82
C LEU A 169 -4.65 8.68 -6.71
N LEU A 170 -4.94 8.51 -8.00
CA LEU A 170 -5.13 9.62 -8.94
C LEU A 170 -6.59 10.11 -8.97
N PRO A 171 -6.81 11.39 -9.28
CA PRO A 171 -8.15 11.90 -9.50
C PRO A 171 -8.71 11.41 -10.84
N GLU A 172 -10.02 11.17 -10.91
CA GLU A 172 -10.69 10.81 -12.18
C GLU A 172 -10.88 12.01 -13.12
N ALA A 173 -10.85 13.23 -12.57
CA ALA A 173 -11.11 14.47 -13.29
C ALA A 173 -9.93 15.45 -13.19
N GLU A 174 -10.01 16.54 -13.97
CA GLU A 174 -9.07 17.66 -13.80
C GLU A 174 -9.24 18.28 -12.40
N VAL A 175 -8.11 18.57 -11.74
CA VAL A 175 -8.09 19.08 -10.36
C VAL A 175 -7.28 20.38 -10.24
N GLY A 176 -7.75 21.28 -9.40
CA GLY A 176 -7.01 22.43 -8.88
C GLY A 176 -6.29 22.11 -7.57
N ALA A 177 -5.28 22.92 -7.22
CA ALA A 177 -4.61 22.76 -5.94
C ALA A 177 -5.61 22.93 -4.77
N GLY A 178 -5.57 21.98 -3.83
CA GLY A 178 -6.51 21.88 -2.72
C GLY A 178 -7.73 21.01 -3.01
N ASP A 179 -7.96 20.58 -4.26
CA ASP A 179 -9.04 19.64 -4.58
C ASP A 179 -8.75 18.26 -3.99
N GLN A 180 -9.83 17.57 -3.64
CA GLN A 180 -9.79 16.34 -2.88
C GLN A 180 -10.72 15.28 -3.47
N TRP A 181 -10.31 14.03 -3.37
CA TRP A 181 -11.10 12.87 -3.78
C TRP A 181 -10.94 11.73 -2.78
N GLU A 182 -11.92 10.84 -2.77
CA GLU A 182 -11.93 9.66 -1.92
C GLU A 182 -11.05 8.56 -2.52
N LEU A 183 -10.37 7.83 -1.65
CA LEU A 183 -9.58 6.65 -1.99
C LEU A 183 -10.32 5.40 -1.51
N ASP A 184 -10.41 4.41 -2.39
CA ASP A 184 -11.02 3.13 -2.07
C ASP A 184 -10.01 2.13 -1.48
N THR A 185 -10.54 1.00 -1.03
CA THR A 185 -9.73 -0.08 -0.46
C THR A 185 -8.71 -0.63 -1.45
N ARG A 186 -9.00 -0.68 -2.75
CA ARG A 186 -8.09 -1.25 -3.75
C ARG A 186 -6.84 -0.39 -3.89
N ALA A 187 -6.99 0.93 -3.90
CA ALA A 187 -5.87 1.87 -3.91
C ALA A 187 -4.95 1.68 -2.70
N LEU A 188 -5.55 1.48 -1.52
CA LEU A 188 -4.81 1.32 -0.26
C LEU A 188 -4.17 -0.06 -0.12
N ALA A 189 -4.84 -1.10 -0.63
CA ALA A 189 -4.30 -2.47 -0.65
C ALA A 189 -3.04 -2.57 -1.52
N ALA A 190 -2.98 -1.81 -2.62
CA ALA A 190 -1.77 -1.75 -3.45
C ALA A 190 -0.56 -1.29 -2.63
N LEU A 191 -0.70 -0.25 -1.78
CA LEU A 191 0.38 0.23 -0.91
C LEU A 191 0.83 -0.82 0.11
N ALA A 192 -0.11 -1.56 0.70
CA ALA A 192 0.18 -2.58 1.71
C ALA A 192 0.76 -3.87 1.11
N PHE A 193 0.37 -4.22 -0.12
CA PHE A 193 0.71 -5.50 -0.75
C PHE A 193 1.21 -5.28 -2.19
N PRO A 194 2.41 -4.67 -2.37
CA PRO A 194 2.92 -4.31 -3.68
C PRO A 194 3.08 -5.54 -4.58
N GLY A 195 2.35 -5.55 -5.70
CA GLY A 195 2.35 -6.67 -6.65
C GLY A 195 1.50 -7.89 -6.24
N GLY A 196 0.69 -7.79 -5.19
CA GLY A 196 -0.21 -8.85 -4.75
C GLY A 196 0.47 -9.91 -3.90
N ASP A 197 0.04 -11.17 -4.04
CA ASP A 197 0.61 -12.31 -3.33
C ASP A 197 1.80 -12.89 -4.08
N LEU A 198 2.99 -12.48 -3.64
CA LEU A 198 4.24 -12.93 -4.24
C LEU A 198 4.66 -14.35 -3.79
N GLY A 199 3.85 -15.04 -2.98
CA GLY A 199 4.18 -16.38 -2.48
C GLY A 199 5.39 -16.38 -1.54
N MET A 200 5.58 -15.29 -0.79
CA MET A 200 6.66 -15.18 0.20
C MET A 200 6.48 -16.23 1.29
N HIS A 201 7.53 -17.01 1.56
CA HIS A 201 7.54 -18.02 2.60
C HIS A 201 8.92 -18.11 3.28
N GLY A 202 8.92 -18.22 4.61
CA GLY A 202 10.11 -18.55 5.40
C GLY A 202 10.31 -20.05 5.55
N GLU A 203 11.54 -20.47 5.88
CA GLU A 203 11.87 -21.90 6.08
C GLU A 203 11.06 -22.56 7.21
N ASP A 204 10.66 -21.75 8.20
CA ASP A 204 9.91 -22.19 9.38
C ASP A 204 8.39 -21.92 9.28
N ASP A 205 7.92 -21.40 8.14
CA ASP A 205 6.50 -21.10 7.95
C ASP A 205 5.69 -22.39 7.89
N ASN A 206 4.58 -22.44 8.64
CA ASN A 206 3.61 -23.51 8.54
C ASN A 206 2.38 -23.09 7.71
N ALA A 207 1.54 -24.06 7.36
CA ALA A 207 0.34 -23.82 6.56
C ALA A 207 -0.62 -22.78 7.19
N ALA A 208 -0.71 -22.74 8.53
CA ALA A 208 -1.54 -21.76 9.23
C ALA A 208 -1.01 -20.34 9.10
N GLU A 209 0.32 -20.15 9.12
CA GLU A 209 0.94 -18.84 8.92
C GLU A 209 0.71 -18.33 7.48
N VAL A 210 0.89 -19.19 6.48
CA VAL A 210 0.60 -18.88 5.07
C VAL A 210 -0.89 -18.53 4.87
N ALA A 211 -1.79 -19.37 5.37
CA ALA A 211 -3.22 -19.13 5.28
C ALA A 211 -3.65 -17.84 6.02
N GLY A 212 -3.03 -17.55 7.16
CA GLY A 212 -3.28 -16.34 7.93
C GLY A 212 -2.89 -15.07 7.19
N ARG A 213 -1.75 -15.07 6.46
CA ARG A 213 -1.36 -13.93 5.60
C ARG A 213 -2.36 -13.70 4.48
N LYS A 214 -2.81 -14.78 3.83
CA LYS A 214 -3.84 -14.69 2.79
C LYS A 214 -5.16 -14.13 3.36
N ALA A 215 -5.62 -14.65 4.50
CA ALA A 215 -6.85 -14.21 5.14
C ALA A 215 -6.78 -12.73 5.57
N MET A 216 -5.63 -12.28 6.09
CA MET A 216 -5.39 -10.87 6.43
C MET A 216 -5.53 -9.96 5.19
N ARG A 217 -4.92 -10.35 4.07
CA ARG A 217 -5.00 -9.63 2.80
C ARG A 217 -6.43 -9.58 2.26
N ASP A 218 -7.13 -10.71 2.26
CA ASP A 218 -8.51 -10.81 1.76
C ASP A 218 -9.50 -10.01 2.63
N ALA A 219 -9.20 -9.86 3.93
CA ALA A 219 -9.99 -9.09 4.88
C ALA A 219 -9.59 -7.61 4.96
N PHE A 220 -8.61 -7.18 4.15
CA PHE A 220 -8.14 -5.80 4.16
C PHE A 220 -9.21 -4.87 3.62
N GLU A 221 -9.59 -3.89 4.43
CA GLU A 221 -10.54 -2.85 4.10
C GLU A 221 -9.98 -1.48 4.46
N GLY A 222 -10.46 -0.44 3.80
CA GLY A 222 -10.02 0.91 4.12
C GLY A 222 -10.67 1.99 3.29
N LYS A 223 -10.59 3.21 3.81
CA LYS A 223 -11.01 4.42 3.13
C LYS A 223 -9.98 5.50 3.41
N GLY A 224 -9.75 6.33 2.41
CA GLY A 224 -8.85 7.44 2.55
C GLY A 224 -9.27 8.61 1.71
N LYS A 225 -8.43 9.62 1.73
CA LYS A 225 -8.62 10.85 0.99
C LYS A 225 -7.29 11.32 0.46
N ALA A 226 -7.29 11.74 -0.79
CA ALA A 226 -6.16 12.39 -1.42
C ALA A 226 -6.46 13.87 -1.66
N THR A 227 -5.40 14.68 -1.68
CA THR A 227 -5.43 16.11 -1.92
C THR A 227 -4.36 16.48 -2.92
N PHE A 228 -4.73 17.11 -4.03
CA PHE A 228 -3.75 17.64 -4.97
C PHE A 228 -3.11 18.91 -4.39
N LYS A 229 -1.80 18.89 -4.14
CA LYS A 229 -1.08 20.03 -3.53
C LYS A 229 -0.60 21.04 -4.57
N GLY A 230 -0.55 20.64 -5.84
CA GLY A 230 -0.10 21.47 -6.95
C GLY A 230 1.05 20.83 -7.71
N LEU A 231 1.66 21.62 -8.59
CA LEU A 231 2.84 21.21 -9.36
C LEU A 231 4.12 21.72 -8.68
N ARG A 232 5.15 20.88 -8.63
CA ARG A 232 6.51 21.18 -8.20
C ARG A 232 7.47 20.94 -9.37
N GLU A 233 8.42 21.83 -9.58
CA GLU A 233 9.50 21.63 -10.56
C GLU A 233 10.76 21.15 -9.85
N GLU A 234 11.32 20.03 -10.29
CA GLU A 234 12.55 19.46 -9.75
C GLU A 234 13.41 18.91 -10.87
N GLY A 235 14.67 19.39 -10.99
CA GLY A 235 15.57 18.92 -12.04
C GLY A 235 15.07 19.15 -13.48
N GLY A 236 14.15 20.10 -13.70
CA GLY A 236 13.50 20.34 -14.99
C GLY A 236 12.36 19.37 -15.33
N VAL A 237 11.92 18.59 -14.34
CA VAL A 237 10.76 17.71 -14.41
C VAL A 237 9.64 18.32 -13.57
N SER A 238 8.45 18.38 -14.17
CA SER A 238 7.22 18.79 -13.48
C SER A 238 6.60 17.59 -12.77
N LEU A 239 6.46 17.70 -11.45
CA LEU A 239 5.87 16.70 -10.56
C LEU A 239 4.53 17.20 -10.03
N ALA A 240 3.47 16.43 -10.16
CA ALA A 240 2.23 16.66 -9.43
C ALA A 240 2.34 16.03 -8.04
N GLU A 241 2.12 16.85 -7.02
CA GLU A 241 2.22 16.45 -5.61
C GLU A 241 0.83 16.09 -5.08
N ILE A 242 0.65 14.87 -4.60
CA ILE A 242 -0.61 14.37 -4.03
C ILE A 242 -0.34 13.91 -2.61
N GLU A 243 -0.96 14.55 -1.63
CA GLU A 243 -0.92 14.10 -0.23
C GLU A 243 -2.13 13.20 0.03
N PHE A 244 -1.98 12.14 0.80
CA PHE A 244 -3.10 11.29 1.20
C PHE A 244 -3.04 10.83 2.65
N GLU A 245 -4.21 10.57 3.20
CA GLU A 245 -4.41 9.96 4.51
C GLU A 245 -5.49 8.88 4.42
N ALA A 246 -5.34 7.80 5.18
CA ALA A 246 -6.31 6.71 5.18
C ALA A 246 -6.37 5.98 6.51
N ASP A 247 -7.55 5.44 6.82
CA ASP A 247 -7.74 4.45 7.86
C ASP A 247 -7.96 3.09 7.18
N VAL A 248 -7.17 2.09 7.58
CA VAL A 248 -7.26 0.72 7.09
C VAL A 248 -7.41 -0.25 8.24
N SER A 249 -8.12 -1.35 7.99
CA SER A 249 -8.30 -2.42 8.97
C SER A 249 -8.38 -3.78 8.32
N ALA A 250 -8.16 -4.82 9.11
CA ALA A 250 -8.43 -6.19 8.73
C ALA A 250 -8.84 -6.99 9.96
N LYS A 251 -9.75 -7.96 9.80
CA LYS A 251 -10.12 -8.93 10.84
C LYS A 251 -10.14 -10.32 10.25
N TRP A 252 -9.38 -11.23 10.84
CA TRP A 252 -9.25 -12.58 10.33
C TRP A 252 -8.97 -13.57 11.46
N ASP A 253 -9.33 -14.83 11.24
CA ASP A 253 -9.05 -15.92 12.17
C ASP A 253 -7.90 -16.78 11.63
N VAL A 254 -7.11 -17.35 12.55
CA VAL A 254 -6.06 -18.33 12.25
C VAL A 254 -6.35 -19.58 13.07
N GLU A 255 -6.55 -20.70 12.37
CA GLU A 255 -6.60 -22.02 13.00
C GLU A 255 -5.18 -22.53 13.25
N ARG A 256 -4.89 -22.93 14.48
CA ARG A 256 -3.60 -23.48 14.90
C ARG A 256 -3.73 -24.99 15.13
N ASP A 257 -2.60 -25.68 15.08
CA ASP A 257 -2.53 -27.10 15.41
C ASP A 257 -3.11 -27.38 16.81
N GLY A 258 -3.81 -28.50 16.95
CA GLY A 258 -4.48 -28.86 18.21
C GLY A 258 -5.83 -28.18 18.43
N GLY A 259 -6.41 -27.56 17.40
CA GLY A 259 -7.75 -26.98 17.45
C GLY A 259 -7.84 -25.65 18.20
N ALA A 260 -6.70 -24.99 18.42
CA ALA A 260 -6.68 -23.65 18.95
C ALA A 260 -7.07 -22.65 17.86
N THR A 261 -7.89 -21.67 18.22
CA THR A 261 -8.30 -20.59 17.31
C THR A 261 -7.74 -19.28 17.84
N GLU A 262 -7.20 -18.49 16.92
CA GLU A 262 -6.67 -17.17 17.21
C GLU A 262 -7.36 -16.15 16.32
N GLN A 263 -8.09 -15.22 16.93
CA GLN A 263 -8.70 -14.10 16.23
C GLN A 263 -7.69 -12.96 16.19
N ARG A 264 -7.52 -12.35 15.03
CA ARG A 264 -6.64 -11.20 14.84
C ARG A 264 -7.43 -10.03 14.30
N SER A 265 -7.08 -8.84 14.76
CA SER A 265 -7.54 -7.61 14.14
C SER A 265 -6.42 -6.60 14.04
N MET A 266 -6.39 -5.88 12.93
CA MET A 266 -5.43 -4.82 12.66
C MET A 266 -6.20 -3.55 12.36
N ALA A 267 -5.73 -2.42 12.89
CA ALA A 267 -6.19 -1.10 12.51
C ALA A 267 -4.97 -0.18 12.37
N MET A 268 -4.84 0.50 11.24
CA MET A 268 -3.72 1.40 10.96
C MET A 268 -4.21 2.70 10.31
N LYS A 269 -3.48 3.76 10.60
CA LYS A 269 -3.50 5.03 9.88
C LYS A 269 -2.33 5.08 8.91
N LEU A 270 -2.62 5.48 7.69
CA LEU A 270 -1.64 5.72 6.65
C LEU A 270 -1.60 7.22 6.39
N LYS A 271 -0.41 7.78 6.24
CA LYS A 271 -0.21 9.13 5.72
C LYS A 271 0.91 9.09 4.70
N GLY A 272 0.72 9.67 3.53
CA GLY A 272 1.74 9.62 2.50
C GLY A 272 1.68 10.75 1.50
N GLU A 273 2.71 10.79 0.66
CA GLU A 273 2.85 11.72 -0.45
C GLU A 273 3.24 10.95 -1.71
N LEU A 274 2.57 11.25 -2.81
CA LEU A 274 2.86 10.75 -4.16
C LEU A 274 3.36 11.91 -5.01
N ALA A 275 4.58 11.75 -5.55
CA ALA A 275 5.12 12.60 -6.59
C ALA A 275 4.91 11.94 -7.96
N TRP A 276 4.05 12.55 -8.78
CA TRP A 276 3.68 12.05 -10.09
C TRP A 276 4.40 12.79 -11.21
N ASN A 277 5.16 12.09 -12.05
CA ASN A 277 5.87 12.69 -13.17
C ASN A 277 4.93 13.04 -14.32
N MET A 278 4.68 14.33 -14.53
CA MET A 278 3.74 14.80 -15.56
C MET A 278 4.22 14.54 -16.99
N SER A 279 5.53 14.51 -17.21
CA SER A 279 6.12 14.26 -18.53
C SER A 279 6.11 12.78 -18.90
N LYS A 280 6.31 11.90 -17.91
CA LYS A 280 6.34 10.44 -18.10
C LYS A 280 5.01 9.75 -17.80
N GLN A 281 4.04 10.50 -17.27
CA GLN A 281 2.68 10.04 -16.90
C GLN A 281 2.68 8.77 -16.03
N ARG A 282 3.51 8.78 -14.98
CA ARG A 282 3.61 7.72 -13.95
C ARG A 282 4.06 8.30 -12.61
N ALA A 283 3.93 7.49 -11.55
CA ALA A 283 4.59 7.76 -10.28
C ALA A 283 6.11 7.88 -10.50
N GLU A 284 6.73 8.84 -9.83
CA GLU A 284 8.18 8.94 -9.71
C GLU A 284 8.60 8.42 -8.33
N HIS A 285 7.87 8.81 -7.28
CA HIS A 285 8.17 8.48 -5.89
C HIS A 285 6.92 8.49 -5.02
N VAL A 286 6.86 7.61 -4.02
CA VAL A 286 5.85 7.64 -2.95
C VAL A 286 6.53 7.36 -1.62
N GLU A 287 6.16 8.14 -0.60
CA GLU A 287 6.47 7.85 0.81
C GLU A 287 5.19 7.63 1.60
N VAL A 288 5.20 6.64 2.50
CA VAL A 288 4.07 6.36 3.39
C VAL A 288 4.58 6.13 4.80
N GLU A 289 4.00 6.83 5.76
CA GLU A 289 4.11 6.56 7.18
C GLU A 289 2.88 5.82 7.66
N ARG A 290 3.10 4.83 8.53
CA ARG A 290 2.06 3.96 9.06
C ARG A 290 2.13 3.92 10.58
N GLU A 291 0.99 4.00 11.24
CA GLU A 291 0.88 3.83 12.69
C GLU A 291 -0.42 3.09 13.01
N GLY A 292 -0.39 2.12 13.93
CA GLY A 292 -1.57 1.35 14.25
C GLY A 292 -1.39 0.33 15.35
N LYS A 293 -2.31 -0.62 15.39
CA LYS A 293 -2.31 -1.73 16.35
C LYS A 293 -2.66 -3.05 15.69
N LEU A 294 -2.07 -4.12 16.22
CA LEU A 294 -2.47 -5.49 15.99
C LEU A 294 -2.94 -6.09 17.32
N GLU A 295 -4.20 -6.50 17.36
CA GLU A 295 -4.81 -7.18 18.49
C GLU A 295 -4.98 -8.67 18.16
N MET A 296 -4.63 -9.52 19.11
CA MET A 296 -4.69 -10.97 18.96
C MET A 296 -5.39 -11.59 20.17
N HIS A 297 -6.41 -12.39 19.93
CA HIS A 297 -7.18 -13.12 20.92
C HIS A 297 -7.05 -14.61 20.65
N ALA A 298 -6.23 -15.31 21.44
CA ALA A 298 -6.02 -16.74 21.30
C ALA A 298 -6.77 -17.52 22.39
N LYS A 299 -7.44 -18.60 22.01
CA LYS A 299 -8.00 -19.57 22.95
C LYS A 299 -7.50 -20.96 22.63
N SER A 300 -7.08 -21.69 23.66
CA SER A 300 -6.64 -23.07 23.55
C SER A 300 -7.12 -23.90 24.74
N SER A 301 -7.31 -25.19 24.51
CA SER A 301 -7.57 -26.16 25.57
C SER A 301 -6.38 -27.10 25.69
N MET A 302 -5.89 -27.31 26.91
CA MET A 302 -4.78 -28.22 27.19
C MET A 302 -5.24 -29.28 28.18
N SER A 303 -5.04 -30.55 27.85
CA SER A 303 -5.28 -31.66 28.77
C SER A 303 -3.98 -32.20 29.34
N ARG A 304 -3.92 -32.40 30.66
CA ARG A 304 -2.80 -33.03 31.37
C ARG A 304 -3.34 -34.10 32.30
N GLY A 305 -3.29 -35.36 31.87
CA GLY A 305 -3.96 -36.47 32.56
C GLY A 305 -5.48 -36.35 32.43
N GLU A 306 -6.20 -36.42 33.55
CA GLU A 306 -7.66 -36.26 33.59
C GLU A 306 -8.11 -34.79 33.70
N GLN A 307 -7.18 -33.84 33.81
CA GLN A 307 -7.48 -32.42 33.96
C GLN A 307 -7.43 -31.71 32.61
N SER A 308 -8.43 -30.86 32.35
CA SER A 308 -8.48 -29.94 31.20
C SER A 308 -8.37 -28.51 31.69
N PHE A 309 -7.56 -27.71 31.00
CA PHE A 309 -7.37 -26.29 31.26
C PHE A 309 -7.75 -25.50 30.02
N GLU A 310 -8.50 -24.42 30.21
CA GLU A 310 -8.70 -23.41 29.17
C GLU A 310 -7.68 -22.29 29.37
N ILE A 311 -6.95 -21.95 28.33
CA ILE A 311 -5.99 -20.86 28.31
C ILE A 311 -6.48 -19.84 27.29
N ALA A 312 -6.65 -18.60 27.72
CA ALA A 312 -6.92 -17.48 26.84
C ALA A 312 -5.79 -16.44 26.94
N THR A 313 -5.45 -15.83 25.82
CA THR A 313 -4.43 -14.79 25.74
C THR A 313 -4.92 -13.64 24.87
N ASP A 314 -4.84 -12.44 25.42
CA ASP A 314 -5.13 -11.18 24.74
C ASP A 314 -3.82 -10.41 24.59
N THR A 315 -3.41 -10.15 23.37
CA THR A 315 -2.16 -9.43 23.06
C THR A 315 -2.48 -8.19 22.23
N VAL A 316 -1.90 -7.06 22.61
CA VAL A 316 -1.93 -5.83 21.80
C VAL A 316 -0.51 -5.43 21.46
N LEU A 317 -0.23 -5.32 20.16
CA LEU A 317 1.02 -4.84 19.61
C LEU A 317 0.79 -3.48 18.96
N GLY A 318 1.58 -2.47 19.35
CA GLY A 318 1.69 -1.22 18.61
C GLY A 318 2.51 -1.43 17.35
N LEU A 319 2.07 -0.82 16.24
CA LEU A 319 2.69 -0.91 14.93
C LEU A 319 3.12 0.48 14.47
N THR A 320 4.33 0.62 13.98
CA THR A 320 4.78 1.80 13.22
C THR A 320 5.56 1.36 11.99
N GLY A 321 5.61 2.18 10.95
CA GLY A 321 6.39 1.83 9.77
C GLY A 321 6.56 2.98 8.79
N LYS A 322 7.54 2.82 7.90
CA LYS A 322 7.76 3.70 6.75
C LYS A 322 7.97 2.86 5.50
N ASP A 323 7.26 3.24 4.45
CA ASP A 323 7.35 2.64 3.13
C ASP A 323 7.85 3.68 2.13
N GLU A 324 8.71 3.25 1.21
CA GLU A 324 9.25 4.06 0.13
C GLU A 324 9.15 3.32 -1.19
N PHE A 325 8.64 3.99 -2.21
CA PHE A 325 8.44 3.45 -3.55
C PHE A 325 9.11 4.36 -4.57
N GLN A 326 10.04 3.82 -5.35
CA GLN A 326 10.80 4.57 -6.35
C GLN A 326 10.60 3.97 -7.74
N PHE A 327 10.36 4.82 -8.74
CA PHE A 327 10.02 4.40 -10.12
C PHE A 327 11.02 5.00 -11.11
N ALA A 328 12.11 4.29 -11.36
CA ALA A 328 13.19 4.75 -12.22
C ALA A 328 13.06 4.19 -13.65
N PRO A 329 13.48 4.92 -14.70
CA PRO A 329 13.70 4.30 -16.00
C PRO A 329 14.73 3.16 -15.86
N ALA A 330 14.53 2.07 -16.58
CA ALA A 330 15.54 1.02 -16.72
C ALA A 330 16.25 1.18 -18.08
N ASP A 331 17.58 1.20 -18.03
CA ASP A 331 18.44 1.21 -19.22
C ASP A 331 18.36 -0.09 -20.03
#